data_AF-A0A3G2L916-F1
#
_entry.id   AF-A0A3G2L916-F1
#
_cell.length_a   1.000
_cell.length_b   1.000
_cell.length_c   1.000
_cell.angle_alpha   90.00
_cell.angle_beta   90.00
_cell.angle_gamma   90.00
#
_symmetry.space_group_name_H-M   'P 1'
#
loop_
_entity.id
_entity.type
_entity.pdbx_description
1 polymer ?
#
loop_
_entity_poly.entity_id
_entity_poly.type
_entity_poly.pdbx_seq_one_letter_code
_entity_poly.pdbx_strand_id
1 'polypeptide(L)'
;MPKEKQKLSALVITYNEIGYIEKCIESVEFADEIIVVDSYSTDGTYEYLKEHPRVKVIQHPFSNFTQQKSFALKQASNDWVLFLDADEVVSQKLQVEVSATINSETDVAAFWFYRKFMFLKRPLHFSGWQTDKNYRLFRKSKARFSDKKIVHETLIVNGSSGILREKLTHFCYKSYEDYKGKMLKYGRLKAKEDFYRERRYNVLSLVFKPLWKFINHYLIRLGILDGKKGITICYLNALGDLERYRELKKLEKKNELAYYLVMP
;
A
#
# COMPACT_ATOMS: atom_id res chain seq x y z
N MET A 1 2.62 -38.05 15.60
CA MET A 1 1.29 -37.46 15.34
C MET A 1 1.44 -36.48 14.20
N PRO A 2 0.61 -36.53 13.14
CA PRO A 2 0.65 -35.49 12.12
C PRO A 2 0.34 -34.14 12.80
N LYS A 3 1.22 -33.15 12.62
CA LYS A 3 1.01 -31.82 13.21
C LYS A 3 -0.28 -31.21 12.70
N GLU A 4 -1.00 -30.57 13.60
CA GLU A 4 -2.23 -29.85 13.26
C GLU A 4 -1.89 -28.70 12.31
N LYS A 5 -2.53 -28.71 11.14
CA LYS A 5 -2.35 -27.69 10.10
C LYS A 5 -2.69 -26.32 10.70
N GLN A 6 -1.75 -25.39 10.60
CA GLN A 6 -1.98 -24.02 11.06
C GLN A 6 -3.04 -23.36 10.17
N LYS A 7 -3.99 -22.67 10.81
CA LYS A 7 -5.05 -21.94 10.12
C LYS A 7 -4.61 -20.54 9.72
N LEU A 8 -5.04 -20.09 8.54
CA LEU A 8 -4.69 -18.78 7.98
C LEU A 8 -5.94 -17.90 7.83
N SER A 9 -5.87 -16.67 8.32
CA SER A 9 -6.85 -15.61 8.04
C SER A 9 -6.31 -14.65 6.98
N ALA A 10 -6.98 -14.57 5.83
CA ALA A 10 -6.75 -13.53 4.83
C ALA A 10 -7.59 -12.29 5.16
N LEU A 11 -6.93 -11.14 5.26
CA LEU A 11 -7.55 -9.85 5.53
C LEU A 11 -7.33 -8.93 4.35
N VAL A 12 -8.41 -8.29 3.89
CA VAL A 12 -8.37 -7.30 2.80
C VAL A 12 -9.10 -6.04 3.25
N ILE A 13 -8.54 -4.87 2.95
CA ILE A 13 -9.26 -3.59 3.05
C ILE A 13 -9.57 -3.09 1.64
N THR A 14 -10.76 -2.54 1.44
CA THR A 14 -11.18 -2.09 0.10
C THR A 14 -12.02 -0.82 0.14
N TYR A 15 -11.98 -0.09 -0.98
CA TYR A 15 -12.83 1.05 -1.30
C TYR A 15 -12.83 1.27 -2.82
N ASN A 16 -13.97 1.03 -3.47
CA ASN A 16 -14.17 1.20 -4.91
C ASN A 16 -13.14 0.44 -5.78
N GLU A 17 -13.02 -0.86 -5.58
CA GLU A 17 -12.03 -1.71 -6.27
C GLU A 17 -12.65 -2.83 -7.11
N ILE A 18 -13.86 -2.61 -7.65
CA ILE A 18 -14.49 -3.56 -8.56
C ILE A 18 -13.59 -3.84 -9.77
N GLY A 19 -13.50 -5.11 -10.17
CA GLY A 19 -12.62 -5.63 -11.23
C GLY A 19 -11.19 -6.01 -10.81
N TYR A 20 -10.73 -5.60 -9.62
CA TYR A 20 -9.48 -6.11 -9.02
C TYR A 20 -9.75 -6.96 -7.79
N ILE A 21 -10.75 -6.59 -7.00
CA ILE A 21 -11.13 -7.33 -5.80
C ILE A 21 -11.44 -8.79 -6.11
N GLU A 22 -12.07 -9.09 -7.24
CA GLU A 22 -12.39 -10.45 -7.70
C GLU A 22 -11.12 -11.33 -7.74
N LYS A 23 -10.08 -10.84 -8.42
CA LYS A 23 -8.78 -11.52 -8.53
C LYS A 23 -8.05 -11.59 -7.20
N CYS A 24 -8.20 -10.58 -6.36
CA CYS A 24 -7.63 -10.57 -5.01
C CYS A 24 -8.23 -11.71 -4.18
N ILE A 25 -9.56 -11.81 -4.14
CA ILE A 25 -10.30 -12.84 -3.41
C ILE A 25 -10.00 -14.22 -3.93
N GLU A 26 -10.05 -14.44 -5.25
CA GLU A 26 -9.66 -15.70 -5.90
C GLU A 26 -8.25 -16.13 -5.47
N SER A 27 -7.32 -15.17 -5.34
CA SER A 27 -5.92 -15.46 -4.97
C SER A 27 -5.72 -15.85 -3.51
N VAL A 28 -6.69 -15.58 -2.63
CA VAL A 28 -6.63 -15.91 -1.20
C VAL A 28 -7.60 -17.01 -0.78
N GLU A 29 -8.26 -17.67 -1.74
CA GLU A 29 -9.19 -18.78 -1.48
C GLU A 29 -8.59 -19.98 -0.75
N PHE A 30 -7.25 -20.08 -0.72
CA PHE A 30 -6.53 -21.12 0.01
C PHE A 30 -6.49 -20.86 1.54
N ALA A 31 -6.87 -19.66 1.99
CA ALA A 31 -6.97 -19.33 3.41
C ALA A 31 -8.23 -19.94 4.03
N ASP A 32 -8.15 -20.27 5.32
CA ASP A 32 -9.25 -20.89 6.07
C ASP A 32 -10.33 -19.86 6.47
N GLU A 33 -9.97 -18.58 6.53
CA GLU A 33 -10.87 -17.46 6.81
C GLU A 33 -10.53 -16.29 5.89
N ILE A 34 -11.54 -15.69 5.25
CA ILE A 34 -11.38 -14.49 4.41
C ILE A 34 -12.28 -13.39 4.95
N ILE A 35 -11.67 -12.29 5.40
CA ILE A 35 -12.39 -11.12 5.91
C ILE A 35 -12.03 -9.92 5.04
N VAL A 36 -13.07 -9.23 4.57
CA VAL A 36 -12.92 -8.01 3.77
C VAL A 36 -13.58 -6.87 4.51
N VAL A 37 -12.82 -5.81 4.78
CA VAL A 37 -13.34 -4.58 5.38
C VAL A 37 -13.56 -3.56 4.27
N ASP A 38 -14.83 -3.33 3.97
CA ASP A 38 -15.28 -2.35 2.98
C ASP A 38 -15.50 -0.98 3.62
N SER A 39 -15.04 0.07 2.94
CA SER A 39 -15.13 1.45 3.41
C SER A 39 -16.35 2.18 2.85
N TYR A 40 -17.50 1.50 2.75
CA TYR A 40 -18.70 1.97 2.07
C TYR A 40 -18.46 2.27 0.59
N SER A 41 -18.04 1.25 -0.14
CA SER A 41 -17.89 1.36 -1.60
C SER A 41 -19.23 1.67 -2.28
N THR A 42 -19.17 2.41 -3.38
CA THR A 42 -20.34 2.86 -4.17
C THR A 42 -20.34 2.31 -5.60
N ASP A 43 -19.37 1.46 -5.94
CA ASP A 43 -19.13 0.94 -7.29
C ASP A 43 -19.63 -0.50 -7.51
N GLY A 44 -20.38 -1.06 -6.56
CA GLY A 44 -20.81 -2.46 -6.58
C GLY A 44 -19.86 -3.44 -5.87
N THR A 45 -18.71 -2.96 -5.34
CA THR A 45 -17.74 -3.82 -4.64
C THR A 45 -18.37 -4.53 -3.44
N TYR A 46 -19.21 -3.83 -2.66
CA TYR A 46 -19.80 -4.41 -1.45
C TYR A 46 -20.82 -5.51 -1.77
N GLU A 47 -21.67 -5.29 -2.76
CA GLU A 47 -22.69 -6.22 -3.23
C GLU A 47 -22.05 -7.52 -3.72
N TYR A 48 -21.01 -7.42 -4.55
CA TYR A 48 -20.22 -8.56 -5.01
C TYR A 48 -19.65 -9.37 -3.83
N LEU A 49 -19.04 -8.68 -2.86
CA LEU A 49 -18.42 -9.35 -1.70
C LEU A 49 -19.46 -10.00 -0.78
N LYS A 50 -20.65 -9.42 -0.68
CA LYS A 50 -21.75 -9.94 0.15
C LYS A 50 -22.34 -11.22 -0.42
N GLU A 51 -22.36 -11.37 -1.74
CA GLU A 51 -22.83 -12.58 -2.42
C GLU A 51 -21.80 -13.71 -2.42
N HIS A 52 -20.53 -13.40 -2.12
CA HIS A 52 -19.44 -14.37 -2.19
C HIS A 52 -19.47 -15.37 -1.00
N PRO A 53 -19.53 -16.70 -1.26
CA PRO A 53 -19.88 -17.70 -0.23
C PRO A 53 -18.84 -17.86 0.88
N ARG A 54 -17.57 -17.53 0.62
CA ARG A 54 -16.45 -17.69 1.56
C ARG A 54 -15.97 -16.40 2.22
N VAL A 55 -16.54 -15.26 1.84
CA VAL A 55 -16.05 -13.95 2.29
C VAL A 55 -16.94 -13.42 3.40
N LYS A 56 -16.32 -13.08 4.53
CA LYS A 56 -16.97 -12.27 5.55
C LYS A 56 -16.71 -10.79 5.26
N VAL A 57 -17.69 -10.13 4.64
CA VAL A 57 -17.62 -8.69 4.40
C VAL A 57 -18.11 -7.90 5.62
N ILE A 58 -17.37 -6.87 6.01
CA ILE A 58 -17.69 -5.98 7.13
C ILE A 58 -17.57 -4.54 6.62
N GLN A 59 -18.60 -3.73 6.82
CA GLN A 59 -18.50 -2.30 6.53
C GLN A 59 -17.97 -1.55 7.74
N HIS A 60 -16.99 -0.67 7.51
CA HIS A 60 -16.43 0.19 8.54
C HIS A 60 -16.01 1.54 7.96
N PRO A 61 -16.44 2.68 8.54
CA PRO A 61 -16.10 4.00 8.03
C PRO A 61 -14.58 4.19 7.95
N PHE A 62 -14.08 4.64 6.80
CA PHE A 62 -12.66 4.91 6.66
C PHE A 62 -12.28 6.19 7.41
N SER A 63 -11.43 6.04 8.42
CA SER A 63 -10.80 7.15 9.13
C SER A 63 -9.37 7.37 8.62
N ASN A 64 -8.53 6.36 8.76
CA ASN A 64 -7.19 6.30 8.19
C ASN A 64 -6.77 4.85 7.98
N PHE A 65 -5.71 4.65 7.20
CA PHE A 65 -5.24 3.31 6.86
C PHE A 65 -4.85 2.48 8.09
N THR A 66 -4.12 3.06 9.04
CA THR A 66 -3.69 2.37 10.27
C THR A 66 -4.90 1.88 11.08
N GLN A 67 -5.92 2.70 11.27
CA GLN A 67 -7.13 2.32 12.00
C GLN A 67 -7.93 1.26 11.25
N GLN A 68 -8.06 1.38 9.92
CA GLN A 68 -8.75 0.37 9.11
C GLN A 68 -8.03 -0.99 9.17
N LYS A 69 -6.70 -1.00 9.06
CA LYS A 69 -5.90 -2.24 9.17
C LYS A 69 -5.95 -2.85 10.57
N SER A 70 -5.91 -2.00 11.60
CA SER A 70 -6.07 -2.45 12.98
C SER A 70 -7.45 -3.03 13.24
N PHE A 71 -8.50 -2.42 12.68
CA PHE A 71 -9.86 -2.93 12.76
C PHE A 71 -9.97 -4.29 12.08
N ALA A 72 -9.49 -4.42 10.83
CA ALA A 72 -9.47 -5.69 10.10
C ALA A 72 -8.71 -6.78 10.89
N LEU A 73 -7.55 -6.44 11.46
CA LEU A 73 -6.75 -7.38 12.26
C LEU A 73 -7.48 -7.90 13.50
N LYS A 74 -8.31 -7.06 14.14
CA LYS A 74 -9.12 -7.48 15.29
C LYS A 74 -10.17 -8.53 14.90
N GLN A 75 -10.69 -8.48 13.68
CA GLN A 75 -11.72 -9.39 13.18
C GLN A 75 -11.19 -10.79 12.86
N ALA A 76 -9.88 -10.95 12.63
CA ALA A 76 -9.27 -12.25 12.34
C ALA A 76 -9.41 -13.23 13.51
N SER A 77 -9.84 -14.45 13.25
CA SER A 77 -9.98 -15.50 14.25
C SER A 77 -8.68 -16.29 14.47
N ASN A 78 -7.85 -16.42 13.43
CA ASN A 78 -6.61 -17.20 13.49
C ASN A 78 -5.39 -16.34 13.86
N ASP A 79 -4.32 -17.01 14.33
CA ASP A 79 -3.07 -16.33 14.67
C ASP A 79 -2.28 -15.94 13.41
N TRP A 80 -2.20 -16.80 12.39
CA TRP A 80 -1.57 -16.43 11.13
C TRP A 80 -2.49 -15.54 10.31
N VAL A 81 -1.98 -14.38 9.91
CA VAL A 81 -2.69 -13.36 9.16
C VAL A 81 -1.94 -13.05 7.88
N LEU A 82 -2.63 -13.16 6.75
CA LEU A 82 -2.20 -12.65 5.45
C LEU A 82 -2.99 -11.36 5.14
N PHE A 83 -2.34 -10.21 5.25
CA PHE A 83 -2.96 -8.91 5.05
C PHE A 83 -2.64 -8.37 3.66
N LEU A 84 -3.63 -8.24 2.79
CA LEU A 84 -3.47 -7.73 1.41
C LEU A 84 -4.25 -6.44 1.20
N ASP A 85 -3.82 -5.67 0.21
CA ASP A 85 -4.62 -4.59 -0.36
C ASP A 85 -5.47 -5.17 -1.52
N ALA A 86 -6.64 -4.58 -1.82
CA ALA A 86 -7.59 -5.10 -2.82
C ALA A 86 -7.04 -5.15 -4.25
N ASP A 87 -5.93 -4.47 -4.53
CA ASP A 87 -5.22 -4.47 -5.82
C ASP A 87 -4.00 -5.42 -5.84
N GLU A 88 -3.83 -6.25 -4.81
CA GLU A 88 -2.78 -7.24 -4.71
C GLU A 88 -3.29 -8.67 -4.97
N VAL A 89 -2.46 -9.47 -5.64
CA VAL A 89 -2.78 -10.85 -6.04
C VAL A 89 -1.62 -11.77 -5.66
N VAL A 90 -1.97 -12.82 -4.92
CA VAL A 90 -1.05 -13.89 -4.50
C VAL A 90 -0.91 -14.90 -5.63
N SER A 91 0.29 -15.04 -6.19
CA SER A 91 0.52 -16.05 -7.22
C SER A 91 0.44 -17.47 -6.64
N GLN A 92 0.09 -18.47 -7.45
CA GLN A 92 0.01 -19.87 -7.00
C GLN A 92 1.31 -20.35 -6.34
N LYS A 93 2.48 -19.93 -6.85
CA LYS A 93 3.78 -20.22 -6.23
C LYS A 93 3.90 -19.63 -4.82
N LEU A 94 3.45 -18.40 -4.65
CA LEU A 94 3.44 -17.72 -3.36
C LEU A 94 2.41 -18.35 -2.40
N GLN A 95 1.26 -18.83 -2.89
CA GLN A 95 0.28 -19.57 -2.06
C GLN A 95 0.91 -20.84 -1.48
N VAL A 96 1.65 -21.60 -2.30
CA VAL A 96 2.38 -22.80 -1.87
C VAL A 96 3.46 -22.44 -0.86
N GLU A 97 4.24 -21.39 -1.12
CA GLU A 97 5.29 -20.92 -0.19
C GLU A 97 4.70 -20.47 1.16
N VAL A 98 3.62 -19.70 1.15
CA VAL A 98 2.92 -19.26 2.37
C VAL A 98 2.41 -20.47 3.15
N SER A 99 1.74 -21.40 2.48
CA SER A 99 1.20 -22.62 3.10
C SER A 99 2.30 -23.50 3.70
N ALA A 100 3.44 -23.63 3.02
CA ALA A 100 4.60 -24.34 3.56
C ALA A 100 5.21 -23.60 4.75
N THR A 101 5.31 -22.27 4.69
CA THR A 101 5.91 -21.43 5.73
C THR A 101 5.11 -21.50 7.03
N ILE A 102 3.79 -21.35 6.97
CA ILE A 102 2.94 -21.36 8.18
C ILE A 102 2.94 -22.74 8.88
N ASN A 103 3.12 -23.82 8.12
CA ASN A 103 3.15 -25.19 8.66
C ASN A 103 4.57 -25.67 9.03
N SER A 104 5.60 -24.89 8.71
CA SER A 104 6.98 -25.17 9.11
C SER A 104 7.22 -24.81 10.58
N GLU A 105 8.19 -25.47 11.22
CA GLU A 105 8.70 -25.01 12.53
C GLU A 105 9.52 -23.73 12.31
N THR A 106 8.86 -22.59 12.44
CA THR A 106 9.51 -21.28 12.33
C THR A 106 9.24 -20.42 13.55
N ASP A 107 10.31 -19.89 14.13
CA ASP A 107 10.24 -18.87 15.19
C ASP A 107 9.95 -17.47 14.64
N VAL A 108 9.92 -17.33 13.31
CA VAL A 108 9.68 -16.06 12.62
C VAL A 108 8.25 -15.61 12.86
N ALA A 109 8.12 -14.38 13.36
CA ALA A 109 6.86 -13.76 13.70
C ALA A 109 6.19 -13.06 12.50
N ALA A 110 6.98 -12.60 11.52
CA ALA A 110 6.48 -11.90 10.35
C ALA A 110 7.37 -12.09 9.12
N PHE A 111 6.77 -12.04 7.93
CA PHE A 111 7.46 -12.21 6.66
C PHE A 111 7.23 -11.02 5.74
N TRP A 112 8.33 -10.56 5.15
CA TRP A 112 8.35 -9.57 4.08
C TRP A 112 8.04 -10.21 2.74
N PHE A 113 7.28 -9.50 1.93
CA PHE A 113 6.94 -9.86 0.56
C PHE A 113 7.56 -8.81 -0.35
N TYR A 114 8.32 -9.24 -1.35
CA TYR A 114 8.69 -8.36 -2.44
C TYR A 114 7.48 -8.17 -3.36
N ARG A 115 7.27 -6.93 -3.80
CA ARG A 115 6.17 -6.62 -4.71
C ARG A 115 6.64 -6.59 -6.17
N LYS A 116 5.85 -7.20 -7.04
CA LYS A 116 5.96 -7.11 -8.49
C LYS A 116 4.90 -6.12 -8.98
N PHE A 117 5.34 -4.92 -9.33
CA PHE A 117 4.49 -3.83 -9.76
C PHE A 117 4.00 -4.04 -11.20
N MET A 118 2.68 -3.92 -11.40
CA MET A 118 2.03 -4.01 -12.71
C MET A 118 1.47 -2.65 -13.12
N PHE A 119 1.87 -2.14 -14.29
CA PHE A 119 1.32 -0.94 -14.90
C PHE A 119 0.59 -1.30 -16.19
N LEU A 120 -0.73 -1.04 -16.24
CA LEU A 120 -1.55 -1.29 -17.44
C LEU A 120 -1.35 -2.71 -18.01
N LYS A 121 -1.40 -3.72 -17.12
CA LYS A 121 -1.21 -5.16 -17.41
C LYS A 121 0.21 -5.63 -17.76
N ARG A 122 1.23 -4.77 -17.69
CA ARG A 122 2.62 -5.18 -17.92
C ARG A 122 3.47 -4.95 -16.67
N PRO A 123 4.42 -5.85 -16.37
CA PRO A 123 5.32 -5.67 -15.25
C PRO A 123 6.23 -4.46 -15.44
N LEU A 124 6.58 -3.86 -14.31
CA LEU A 124 7.69 -2.94 -14.14
C LEU A 124 8.79 -3.66 -13.39
N HIS A 125 10.01 -3.56 -13.91
CA HIS A 125 11.16 -4.21 -13.29
C HIS A 125 12.05 -3.19 -12.58
N PHE A 126 12.04 -1.94 -13.03
CA PHE A 126 12.95 -0.89 -12.62
C PHE A 126 12.17 0.34 -12.11
N SER A 127 12.72 1.54 -12.29
CA SER A 127 12.06 2.80 -11.93
C SER A 127 11.88 3.01 -10.42
N GLY A 128 12.74 2.39 -9.60
CA GLY A 128 12.77 2.55 -8.13
C GLY A 128 11.90 1.57 -7.34
N TRP A 129 11.15 0.70 -8.02
CA TRP A 129 10.21 -0.25 -7.39
C TRP A 129 10.82 -1.63 -7.11
N GLN A 130 12.06 -1.86 -7.55
CA GLN A 130 12.74 -3.16 -7.51
C GLN A 130 13.06 -3.70 -6.10
N THR A 131 13.14 -2.83 -5.09
CA THR A 131 13.52 -3.18 -3.71
C THR A 131 12.37 -3.02 -2.72
N ASP A 132 11.17 -2.79 -3.23
CA ASP A 132 10.03 -2.48 -2.39
C ASP A 132 9.46 -3.77 -1.76
N LYS A 133 9.32 -3.72 -0.43
CA LYS A 133 8.87 -4.84 0.39
C LYS A 133 7.89 -4.36 1.46
N ASN A 134 6.89 -5.18 1.77
CA ASN A 134 5.93 -4.94 2.84
C ASN A 134 5.71 -6.20 3.69
N TYR A 135 5.39 -6.05 4.97
CA TYR A 135 4.90 -7.14 5.79
C TYR A 135 3.48 -7.48 5.36
N ARG A 136 3.29 -8.70 4.86
CA ARG A 136 1.98 -9.19 4.43
C ARG A 136 1.56 -10.44 5.19
N LEU A 137 2.50 -11.28 5.64
CA LEU A 137 2.22 -12.44 6.48
C LEU A 137 2.82 -12.23 7.86
N PHE A 138 2.03 -12.38 8.92
CA PHE A 138 2.51 -12.24 10.29
C PHE A 138 1.60 -12.93 11.29
N ARG A 139 2.11 -13.16 12.50
CA ARG A 139 1.32 -13.65 13.62
C ARG A 139 0.64 -12.50 14.34
N LYS A 140 -0.68 -12.57 14.48
CA LYS A 140 -1.53 -11.61 15.20
C LYS A 140 -1.07 -11.43 16.64
N SER A 141 -0.69 -12.50 17.33
CA SER A 141 -0.17 -12.47 18.70
C SER A 141 1.13 -11.68 18.88
N LYS A 142 1.92 -11.54 17.81
CA LYS A 142 3.25 -10.91 17.83
C LYS A 142 3.34 -9.64 17.00
N ALA A 143 2.25 -9.16 16.40
CA ALA A 143 2.28 -8.01 15.52
C ALA A 143 1.14 -7.01 15.82
N ARG A 144 1.46 -5.72 15.79
CA ARG A 144 0.49 -4.64 15.95
C ARG A 144 0.79 -3.47 15.02
N PHE A 145 -0.25 -2.82 14.52
CA PHE A 145 -0.09 -1.56 13.80
C PHE A 145 0.15 -0.41 14.79
N SER A 146 1.03 0.52 14.43
CA SER A 146 1.38 1.67 15.27
C SER A 146 0.42 2.85 15.04
N ASP A 147 -0.22 3.34 16.10
CA ASP A 147 -1.13 4.50 16.05
C ASP A 147 -0.41 5.84 15.77
N LYS A 148 0.92 5.86 15.82
CA LYS A 148 1.72 7.11 15.72
C LYS A 148 1.90 7.65 14.30
N LYS A 149 1.55 6.90 13.26
CA LYS A 149 1.72 7.33 11.85
C LYS A 149 0.43 7.15 11.06
N ILE A 150 -0.04 8.24 10.45
CA ILE A 150 -1.31 8.31 9.70
C ILE A 150 -1.16 7.76 8.27
N VAL A 151 0.04 7.84 7.67
CA VAL A 151 0.27 7.54 6.24
C VAL A 151 1.36 6.48 5.99
N HIS A 152 2.32 6.33 6.90
CA HIS A 152 3.39 5.32 6.79
C HIS A 152 3.18 4.26 7.86
N GLU A 153 2.30 3.32 7.54
CA GLU A 153 2.00 2.14 8.35
C GLU A 153 3.31 1.45 8.74
N THR A 154 3.58 1.34 10.04
CA THR A 154 4.71 0.54 10.52
C THR A 154 4.13 -0.57 11.37
N LEU A 155 4.16 -1.79 10.84
CA LEU A 155 3.85 -2.98 11.63
C LEU A 155 4.97 -3.17 12.66
N ILE A 156 4.61 -3.10 13.93
CA ILE A 156 5.52 -3.39 15.04
C ILE A 156 5.44 -4.89 15.27
N VAL A 157 6.55 -5.58 15.04
CA VAL A 157 6.67 -7.03 15.18
C VAL A 157 7.55 -7.35 16.39
N ASN A 158 7.02 -8.14 17.31
CA ASN A 158 7.72 -8.67 18.47
C ASN A 158 8.29 -10.05 18.13
N GLY A 159 9.49 -10.08 17.58
CA GLY A 159 10.19 -11.31 17.21
C GLY A 159 11.06 -11.16 15.96
N SER A 160 11.54 -12.29 15.43
CA SER A 160 12.32 -12.30 14.19
C SER A 160 11.42 -12.12 12.96
N SER A 161 11.99 -11.53 11.92
CA SER A 161 11.33 -11.32 10.63
C SER A 161 12.07 -12.03 9.51
N GLY A 162 11.33 -12.72 8.64
CA GLY A 162 11.85 -13.41 7.47
C GLY A 162 11.45 -12.71 6.17
N ILE A 163 11.94 -13.22 5.04
CA ILE A 163 11.58 -12.73 3.70
C ILE A 163 11.17 -13.94 2.87
N LEU A 164 10.00 -13.88 2.23
CA LEU A 164 9.58 -14.90 1.28
C LEU A 164 10.27 -14.69 -0.08
N ARG A 165 10.49 -15.80 -0.79
CA ARG A 165 11.19 -15.81 -2.08
C ARG A 165 10.28 -15.35 -3.20
N GLU A 166 9.03 -15.80 -3.21
CA GLU A 166 8.07 -15.46 -4.24
C GLU A 166 7.52 -14.04 -4.04
N LYS A 167 7.18 -13.41 -5.17
CA LYS A 167 6.74 -12.00 -5.19
C LYS A 167 5.21 -11.90 -5.18
N LEU A 168 4.70 -10.92 -4.45
CA LEU A 168 3.30 -10.52 -4.50
C LEU A 168 3.06 -9.65 -5.73
N THR A 169 2.02 -9.93 -6.51
CA THR A 169 1.70 -9.09 -7.68
C THR A 169 0.86 -7.92 -7.21
N HIS A 170 1.28 -6.69 -7.51
CA HIS A 170 0.56 -5.48 -7.13
C HIS A 170 0.11 -4.72 -8.38
N PHE A 171 -1.20 -4.64 -8.60
CA PHE A 171 -1.83 -3.93 -9.69
C PHE A 171 -2.08 -2.46 -9.36
N CYS A 172 -0.99 -1.72 -9.19
CA CYS A 172 -1.09 -0.38 -8.62
C CYS A 172 -1.95 0.61 -9.42
N TYR A 173 -2.04 0.46 -10.75
CA TYR A 173 -2.58 1.50 -11.62
C TYR A 173 -3.46 0.96 -12.76
N LYS A 174 -4.73 1.44 -12.76
CA LYS A 174 -5.75 1.13 -13.76
C LYS A 174 -5.57 1.94 -15.05
N SER A 175 -5.14 3.20 -14.92
CA SER A 175 -4.91 4.12 -16.04
C SER A 175 -3.82 5.17 -15.74
N TYR A 176 -3.35 5.85 -16.79
CA TYR A 176 -2.46 7.01 -16.63
C TYR A 176 -3.10 8.11 -15.78
N GLU A 177 -4.39 8.38 -15.99
CA GLU A 177 -5.13 9.43 -15.28
C GLU A 177 -5.32 9.10 -13.81
N ASP A 178 -5.66 7.84 -13.48
CA ASP A 178 -5.73 7.36 -12.10
C ASP A 178 -4.38 7.54 -11.39
N TYR A 179 -3.29 7.13 -12.05
CA TYR A 179 -1.96 7.28 -11.46
C TYR A 179 -1.55 8.75 -11.27
N LYS A 180 -1.81 9.59 -12.26
CA LYS A 180 -1.57 11.05 -12.17
C LYS A 180 -2.36 11.66 -11.02
N GLY A 181 -3.65 11.34 -10.90
CA GLY A 181 -4.52 11.80 -9.82
C GLY A 181 -3.98 11.41 -8.44
N LYS A 182 -3.57 10.14 -8.27
CA LYS A 182 -2.93 9.64 -7.06
C LYS A 182 -1.65 10.42 -6.74
N MET A 183 -0.73 10.59 -7.70
CA MET A 183 0.52 11.33 -7.48
C MET A 183 0.30 12.77 -7.04
N LEU A 184 -0.68 13.47 -7.62
CA LEU A 184 -1.04 14.83 -7.21
C LEU A 184 -1.61 14.84 -5.78
N LYS A 185 -2.52 13.91 -5.45
CA LYS A 185 -3.10 13.79 -4.10
C LYS A 185 -2.01 13.50 -3.05
N TYR A 186 -1.11 12.55 -3.32
CA TYR A 186 0.02 12.23 -2.44
C TYR A 186 0.98 13.42 -2.29
N GLY A 187 1.24 14.17 -3.37
CA GLY A 187 2.02 15.40 -3.32
C GLY A 187 1.42 16.42 -2.34
N ARG A 188 0.12 16.70 -2.45
CA ARG A 188 -0.61 17.62 -1.56
C ARG A 188 -0.61 17.16 -0.10
N LEU A 189 -0.77 15.85 0.16
CA LEU A 189 -0.71 15.29 1.51
C LEU A 189 0.69 15.49 2.13
N LYS A 190 1.76 15.22 1.37
CA LYS A 190 3.14 15.48 1.82
C LYS A 190 3.39 16.97 2.05
N ALA A 191 2.79 17.84 1.25
CA ALA A 191 2.89 19.29 1.45
C ALA A 191 2.28 19.73 2.79
N LYS A 192 1.11 19.18 3.14
CA LYS A 192 0.49 19.41 4.45
C LYS A 192 1.38 18.89 5.59
N GLU A 193 1.93 17.68 5.45
CA GLU A 193 2.85 17.12 6.46
C GLU A 193 4.12 17.98 6.64
N ASP A 194 4.69 18.48 5.55
CA ASP A 194 5.83 19.40 5.60
C ASP A 194 5.48 20.73 6.28
N PHE A 195 4.30 21.29 5.94
CA PHE A 195 3.80 22.52 6.54
C PHE A 195 3.60 22.36 8.06
N TYR A 196 3.00 21.26 8.52
CA TYR A 196 2.85 20.95 9.94
C TYR A 196 4.18 20.66 10.66
N ARG A 197 5.23 20.29 9.92
CA ARG A 197 6.60 20.16 10.43
C ARG A 197 7.42 21.44 10.30
N GLU A 198 6.77 22.57 10.00
CA GLU A 198 7.39 23.88 9.86
C GLU A 198 8.52 23.91 8.82
N ARG A 199 8.46 23.02 7.83
CA ARG A 199 9.41 23.05 6.72
C ARG A 199 9.07 24.19 5.79
N ARG A 200 10.03 25.09 5.61
CA ARG A 200 9.88 26.25 4.74
C ARG A 200 9.99 25.90 3.26
N TYR A 201 9.18 26.54 2.44
CA TYR A 201 9.31 26.52 0.99
C TYR A 201 10.67 27.05 0.55
N ASN A 202 11.23 26.39 -0.47
CA ASN A 202 12.43 26.85 -1.14
C ASN A 202 12.27 26.65 -2.65
N VAL A 203 12.49 27.71 -3.42
CA VAL A 203 12.43 27.69 -4.89
C VAL A 203 13.40 26.65 -5.48
N LEU A 204 14.59 26.49 -4.89
CA LEU A 204 15.54 25.46 -5.28
C LEU A 204 14.95 24.06 -5.10
N SER A 205 14.19 23.84 -4.02
CA SER A 205 13.54 22.55 -3.79
C SER A 205 12.42 22.26 -4.78
N LEU A 206 11.71 23.29 -5.27
CA LEU A 206 10.68 23.15 -6.29
C LEU A 206 11.24 22.66 -7.64
N VAL A 207 12.45 23.06 -8.01
CA VAL A 207 13.07 22.72 -9.30
C VAL A 207 13.98 21.49 -9.18
N PHE A 208 14.91 21.48 -8.23
CA PHE A 208 15.91 20.42 -8.13
C PHE A 208 15.34 19.10 -7.63
N LYS A 209 14.36 19.10 -6.70
CA LYS A 209 13.86 17.84 -6.14
C LYS A 209 13.08 17.00 -7.18
N PRO A 210 12.14 17.56 -7.96
CA PRO A 210 11.49 16.81 -9.03
C PRO A 210 12.46 16.35 -10.11
N LEU A 211 13.42 17.21 -10.52
CA LEU A 211 14.42 16.87 -11.52
C LEU A 211 15.32 15.74 -11.05
N TRP A 212 15.85 15.84 -9.84
CA TRP A 212 16.65 14.79 -9.22
C TRP A 212 15.85 13.49 -9.06
N LYS A 213 14.57 13.57 -8.66
CA LYS A 213 13.69 12.41 -8.56
C LYS A 213 13.57 11.70 -9.90
N PHE A 214 13.34 12.44 -10.99
CA PHE A 214 13.29 11.90 -12.34
C PHE A 214 14.63 11.24 -12.73
N ILE A 215 15.74 11.97 -12.63
CA ILE A 215 17.08 11.48 -13.01
C ILE A 215 17.44 10.21 -12.22
N ASN A 216 17.22 10.21 -10.91
CA ASN A 216 17.50 9.07 -10.07
C ASN A 216 16.63 7.86 -10.43
N HIS A 217 15.32 8.04 -10.68
CA HIS A 217 14.46 6.89 -11.00
C HIS A 217 14.68 6.39 -12.44
N TYR A 218 15.00 7.29 -13.37
CA TYR A 218 15.15 6.96 -14.78
C TYR A 218 16.54 6.41 -15.12
N LEU A 219 17.61 7.06 -14.65
CA LEU A 219 18.99 6.67 -14.95
C LEU A 219 19.56 5.73 -13.87
N ILE A 220 19.60 6.17 -12.61
CA ILE A 220 20.27 5.42 -11.53
C ILE A 220 19.52 4.13 -11.19
N ARG A 221 18.19 4.20 -11.13
CA ARG A 221 17.32 3.03 -10.91
C ARG A 221 16.92 2.33 -12.21
N LEU A 222 17.63 2.60 -13.31
CA LEU A 222 17.48 1.93 -14.60
C LEU A 222 16.06 1.93 -15.18
N GLY A 223 15.24 2.92 -14.85
CA GLY A 223 13.89 3.08 -15.40
C GLY A 223 13.87 3.15 -16.94
N ILE A 224 14.97 3.54 -17.57
CA ILE A 224 15.16 3.47 -19.02
C ILE A 224 14.91 2.07 -19.60
N LEU A 225 15.21 1.00 -18.85
CA LEU A 225 15.00 -0.38 -19.28
C LEU A 225 13.52 -0.79 -19.29
N ASP A 226 12.64 -0.04 -18.61
CA ASP A 226 11.18 -0.21 -18.69
C ASP A 226 10.57 0.52 -19.92
N GLY A 227 11.41 1.16 -20.75
CA GLY A 227 11.02 1.83 -22.00
C GLY A 227 10.03 2.99 -21.77
N LYS A 228 9.00 3.07 -22.63
CA LYS A 228 7.96 4.13 -22.54
C LYS A 228 7.27 4.21 -21.18
N LYS A 229 7.11 3.06 -20.50
CA LYS A 229 6.48 3.03 -19.16
C LYS A 229 7.39 3.63 -18.09
N GLY A 230 8.69 3.33 -18.17
CA GLY A 230 9.69 3.89 -17.27
C GLY A 230 9.70 5.41 -17.32
N ILE A 231 9.70 6.00 -18.53
CA ILE A 231 9.59 7.45 -18.72
C ILE A 231 8.31 8.00 -18.06
N THR A 232 7.17 7.36 -18.36
CA THR A 232 5.85 7.77 -17.85
C THR A 232 5.82 7.79 -16.32
N ILE A 233 6.36 6.75 -15.69
CA ILE A 233 6.33 6.61 -14.23
C ILE A 233 7.32 7.54 -13.55
N CYS A 234 8.53 7.67 -14.10
CA CYS A 234 9.51 8.61 -13.59
C CYS A 234 8.98 10.06 -13.67
N TYR A 235 8.30 10.40 -14.77
CA TYR A 235 7.65 11.70 -14.93
C TYR A 235 6.54 11.91 -13.91
N LEU A 236 5.62 10.96 -13.75
CA LEU A 236 4.50 11.11 -12.81
C LEU A 236 4.97 11.15 -11.34
N ASN A 237 6.03 10.41 -10.99
CA ASN A 237 6.68 10.52 -9.68
C ASN A 237 7.27 11.91 -9.45
N ALA A 238 7.97 12.47 -10.46
CA ALA A 238 8.49 13.82 -10.39
C ALA A 238 7.36 14.86 -10.32
N LEU A 239 6.25 14.66 -11.03
CA LEU A 239 5.07 15.50 -10.96
C LEU A 239 4.46 15.54 -9.56
N GLY A 240 4.41 14.40 -8.86
CA GLY A 240 3.96 14.35 -7.47
C GLY A 240 4.84 15.18 -6.53
N ASP A 241 6.17 15.12 -6.69
CA ASP A 241 7.10 15.97 -5.93
C ASP A 241 6.96 17.45 -6.32
N LEU A 242 6.70 17.77 -7.59
CA LEU A 242 6.42 19.13 -8.02
C LEU A 242 5.15 19.70 -7.37
N GLU A 243 4.07 18.90 -7.35
CA GLU A 243 2.81 19.29 -6.73
C GLU A 243 2.97 19.50 -5.22
N ARG A 244 3.79 18.68 -4.54
CA ARG A 244 4.14 18.86 -3.12
C ARG A 244 4.68 20.26 -2.85
N TYR A 245 5.70 20.70 -3.58
CA TYR A 245 6.29 22.02 -3.32
C TYR A 245 5.42 23.18 -3.81
N ARG A 246 4.61 22.98 -4.86
CA ARG A 246 3.60 23.97 -5.29
C ARG A 246 2.54 24.18 -4.22
N GLU A 247 2.05 23.10 -3.63
CA GLU A 247 1.03 23.17 -2.58
C GLU A 247 1.60 23.73 -1.28
N LEU A 248 2.84 23.38 -0.91
CA LEU A 248 3.53 23.97 0.24
C LEU A 248 3.63 25.50 0.12
N LYS A 249 4.02 26.02 -1.05
CA LYS A 249 4.06 27.46 -1.33
C LYS A 249 2.69 28.13 -1.12
N LYS A 250 1.61 27.48 -1.55
CA LYS A 250 0.24 28.01 -1.37
C LYS A 250 -0.17 28.04 0.10
N LEU A 251 0.14 26.98 0.84
CA LEU A 251 -0.17 26.87 2.27
C LEU A 251 0.55 27.94 3.08
N GLU A 252 1.84 28.16 2.83
CA GLU A 252 2.61 29.22 3.48
C GLU A 252 2.07 30.62 3.16
N LYS A 253 1.81 30.92 1.89
CA LYS A 253 1.23 32.23 1.50
C LYS A 253 -0.13 32.47 2.16
N LYS A 254 -0.97 31.44 2.27
CA LYS A 254 -2.27 31.54 2.95
C LYS A 254 -2.10 31.79 4.45
N ASN A 255 -1.10 31.17 5.08
CA ASN A 255 -0.78 31.39 6.49
C ASN A 255 -0.24 32.80 6.74
N GLU A 256 0.65 33.31 5.89
CA GLU A 256 1.13 34.69 5.94
C GLU A 256 -0.03 35.69 5.82
N LEU A 257 -0.89 35.52 4.80
CA LEU A 257 -2.08 36.37 4.63
C LEU A 257 -3.01 36.34 5.85
N ALA A 258 -3.24 35.15 6.43
CA ALA A 258 -4.05 35.02 7.64
C ALA A 258 -3.40 35.72 8.84
N TYR A 259 -2.08 35.60 8.99
CA TYR A 259 -1.32 36.30 10.03
C TYR A 259 -1.46 37.83 9.89
N TYR A 260 -1.34 38.37 8.67
CA TYR A 260 -1.53 39.81 8.42
C TYR A 260 -2.98 40.30 8.62
N LEU A 261 -3.99 39.42 8.49
CA LEU A 261 -5.39 39.78 8.70
C LEU A 261 -5.84 39.71 10.17
N VAL A 262 -5.11 38.98 11.01
CA VAL A 262 -5.45 38.75 12.42
C VAL A 262 -4.59 39.58 13.37
N MET A 263 -3.45 40.12 12.91
CA MET A 263 -2.67 41.06 13.70
C MET A 263 -3.25 42.49 13.59
N PRO A 264 -3.53 43.15 14.72
CA PRO A 264 -4.04 44.52 14.76
C PRO A 264 -3.02 45.57 14.27
#